data_AF-A0A151NRR1-F1
#
_entry.id   AF-A0A151NRR1-F1
#
_cell.length_a   1.000
_cell.length_b   1.000
_cell.length_c   1.000
_cell.angle_alpha   90.00
_cell.angle_beta   90.00
_cell.angle_gamma   90.00
#
_symmetry.space_group_name_H-M   'P 1'
#
loop_
_entity.id
_entity.type
_entity.pdbx_description
1 polymer ?
#
loop_
_entity_poly.entity_id
_entity_poly.type
_entity_poly.pdbx_seq_one_letter_code
_entity_poly.pdbx_strand_id
1 'polypeptide(L)'
;MGSKSLLSSILLFAVLMSGRGEHQRSCQDVLKVFQLRKIGAIKGFPETPRAGTDLQVCTSKNSTCCTKKMEERYQIAAKQDIQEVLQASSSALKFLISHNAAAFQETFEMLIKQAENYTRTFFCNTYRNMAVEAATSVQEFFTDVGLFVFGTDISTEEFVNRFFDTLFPVIYNHLINPGMTDISLEYSECIQMARREINPFGNIPKIVMGQMGRSLLPSRTFLQALNLGIEVINTTDHLHFSKECSRALLRMQYCPHCQGLILSKPCMGYCLNVIRGCLANMAEIDLHWRGYIGSLEELSSAMYGTYDIEYVLLNFHSLINDALMQAHINGPKLSEQYCKKK
;
A
#
# COMPACT_ATOMS: atom_id res chain seq x y z
N MET A 1 47.94 -76.24 30.03
CA MET A 1 47.79 -75.90 28.60
C MET A 1 46.43 -75.26 28.34
N GLY A 2 46.21 -73.98 28.71
CA GLY A 2 44.86 -73.39 28.59
C GLY A 2 44.77 -71.87 28.38
N SER A 3 45.83 -71.10 28.62
CA SER A 3 45.73 -69.63 28.58
C SER A 3 46.22 -68.98 27.28
N LYS A 4 47.09 -69.66 26.51
CA LYS A 4 47.64 -69.12 25.25
C LYS A 4 46.70 -69.25 24.03
N SER A 5 45.75 -70.18 24.06
CA SER A 5 44.79 -70.39 22.95
C SER A 5 43.69 -69.31 22.93
N LEU A 6 43.21 -68.89 24.11
CA LEU A 6 42.16 -67.87 24.24
C LEU A 6 42.64 -66.47 23.81
N LEU A 7 43.87 -66.10 24.12
CA LEU A 7 44.43 -64.80 23.71
C LEU A 7 44.62 -64.72 22.19
N SER A 8 45.01 -65.82 21.53
CA SER A 8 45.13 -65.86 20.06
C SER A 8 43.77 -65.77 19.37
N SER A 9 42.73 -66.40 19.91
CA SER A 9 41.37 -66.32 19.35
C SER A 9 40.73 -64.93 19.54
N ILE A 10 41.04 -64.22 20.63
CA ILE A 10 40.53 -62.86 20.86
C ILE A 10 41.24 -61.85 19.93
N LEU A 11 42.54 -62.02 19.69
CA LEU A 11 43.29 -61.18 18.75
C LEU A 11 42.86 -61.41 17.28
N LEU A 12 42.53 -62.65 16.87
CA LEU A 12 41.98 -62.89 15.54
C LEU A 12 40.57 -62.34 15.35
N PHE A 13 39.72 -62.33 16.40
CA PHE A 13 38.38 -61.73 16.32
C PHE A 13 38.42 -60.19 16.32
N ALA A 14 39.39 -59.56 16.98
CA ALA A 14 39.56 -58.10 16.96
C ALA A 14 40.08 -57.59 15.59
N VAL A 15 40.88 -58.39 14.88
CA VAL A 15 41.39 -58.04 13.54
C VAL A 15 40.31 -58.23 12.46
N LEU A 16 39.37 -59.19 12.62
CA LEU A 16 38.29 -59.42 11.66
C LEU A 16 37.12 -58.43 11.76
N MET A 17 36.95 -57.72 12.88
CA MET A 17 35.89 -56.71 13.05
C MET A 17 36.36 -55.26 12.85
N SER A 18 37.63 -55.07 12.46
CA SER A 18 38.16 -53.75 12.06
C SER A 18 37.99 -53.45 10.57
N GLY A 19 37.19 -54.25 9.87
CA GLY A 19 36.53 -53.81 8.64
C GLY A 19 35.48 -52.75 8.96
N ARG A 20 35.91 -51.55 9.36
CA ARG A 20 35.12 -50.35 9.08
C ARG A 20 34.96 -50.33 7.57
N GLY A 21 33.85 -50.88 7.09
CA GLY A 21 33.40 -50.61 5.74
C GLY A 21 33.42 -49.10 5.61
N GLU A 22 34.30 -48.59 4.76
CA GLU A 22 34.08 -47.31 4.13
C GLU A 22 32.66 -47.41 3.59
N HIS A 23 31.69 -46.82 4.31
CA HIS A 23 30.40 -46.55 3.72
C HIS A 23 30.73 -45.73 2.50
N GLN A 24 30.67 -46.38 1.32
CA GLN A 24 30.85 -45.76 0.02
C GLN A 24 29.94 -44.53 0.08
N ARG A 25 30.51 -43.35 0.32
CA ARG A 25 29.72 -42.14 0.55
C ARG A 25 28.87 -42.00 -0.70
N SER A 26 27.56 -42.18 -0.59
CA SER A 26 26.65 -42.19 -1.74
C SER A 26 25.98 -40.84 -1.81
N CYS A 27 25.86 -40.29 -3.02
CA CYS A 27 25.16 -39.02 -3.22
C CYS A 27 23.64 -39.22 -3.36
N GLN A 28 23.12 -40.44 -3.21
CA GLN A 28 21.70 -40.76 -3.38
C GLN A 28 20.77 -39.94 -2.47
N ASP A 29 21.16 -39.66 -1.22
CA ASP A 29 20.28 -38.89 -0.33
C ASP A 29 20.21 -37.41 -0.73
N VAL A 30 21.31 -36.87 -1.25
CA VAL A 30 21.35 -35.53 -1.86
C VAL A 30 20.46 -35.50 -3.11
N LEU A 31 20.48 -36.56 -3.92
CA LEU A 31 19.63 -36.69 -5.11
C LEU A 31 18.15 -36.65 -4.72
N LYS A 32 17.75 -37.45 -3.74
CA LYS A 32 16.36 -37.51 -3.26
C LYS A 32 15.89 -36.13 -2.82
N VAL A 33 16.66 -35.41 -2.00
CA VAL A 33 16.28 -34.07 -1.54
C VAL A 33 16.21 -33.08 -2.71
N PHE A 34 17.18 -33.12 -3.63
CA PHE A 34 17.20 -32.26 -4.82
C PHE A 34 15.96 -32.45 -5.71
N GLN A 35 15.52 -33.70 -5.86
CA GLN A 35 14.31 -34.08 -6.60
C GLN A 35 13.03 -33.68 -5.86
N LEU A 36 12.93 -34.02 -4.57
CA LEU A 36 11.75 -33.76 -3.74
C LEU A 36 11.45 -32.25 -3.66
N ARG A 37 12.50 -31.43 -3.54
CA ARG A 37 12.40 -29.97 -3.53
C ARG A 37 12.32 -29.34 -4.93
N LYS A 38 12.32 -30.16 -6.00
CA LYS A 38 12.24 -29.71 -7.40
C LYS A 38 13.26 -28.61 -7.75
N ILE A 39 14.47 -28.69 -7.19
CA ILE A 39 15.49 -27.62 -7.30
C ILE A 39 16.05 -27.52 -8.74
N GLY A 40 16.09 -28.64 -9.47
CA GLY A 40 16.53 -28.63 -10.85
C GLY A 40 16.45 -30.00 -11.53
N ALA A 41 16.94 -30.04 -12.77
CA ALA A 41 16.99 -31.28 -13.56
C ALA A 41 18.01 -32.27 -12.98
N ILE A 42 17.64 -33.55 -13.00
CA ILE A 42 18.47 -34.68 -12.51
C ILE A 42 19.63 -35.01 -13.47
N LYS A 43 19.50 -34.62 -14.75
CA LYS A 43 20.50 -34.92 -15.77
C LYS A 43 21.86 -34.33 -15.39
N GLY A 44 22.87 -35.19 -15.20
CA GLY A 44 24.22 -34.82 -14.79
C GLY A 44 24.45 -34.81 -13.27
N PHE A 45 23.56 -35.44 -12.50
CA PHE A 45 23.77 -35.65 -11.08
C PHE A 45 24.88 -36.70 -10.82
N PRO A 46 25.82 -36.44 -9.89
CA PRO A 46 26.88 -37.39 -9.58
C PRO A 46 26.36 -38.49 -8.62
N GLU A 47 26.41 -39.76 -9.01
CA GLU A 47 25.99 -40.87 -8.14
C GLU A 47 26.96 -41.09 -6.96
N THR A 48 28.24 -40.82 -7.18
CA THR A 48 29.31 -40.90 -6.17
C THR A 48 30.01 -39.55 -5.98
N PRO A 49 30.56 -39.27 -4.78
CA PRO A 49 31.26 -38.05 -4.49
C PRO A 49 32.46 -37.83 -5.41
N ARG A 50 32.55 -36.65 -5.98
CA ARG A 50 33.59 -36.21 -6.92
C ARG A 50 34.47 -35.14 -6.30
N ALA A 51 35.59 -34.81 -6.95
CA ALA A 51 36.34 -33.60 -6.62
C ALA A 51 35.53 -32.34 -6.99
N GLY A 52 35.52 -31.33 -6.12
CA GLY A 52 34.72 -30.10 -6.26
C GLY A 52 35.49 -28.89 -6.79
N THR A 53 36.48 -29.08 -7.66
CA THR A 53 37.35 -28.00 -8.16
C THR A 53 36.63 -26.95 -9.02
N ASP A 54 35.43 -27.28 -9.51
CA ASP A 54 34.57 -26.42 -10.33
C ASP A 54 33.58 -25.56 -9.50
N LEU A 55 33.47 -25.80 -8.18
CA LEU A 55 32.55 -25.10 -7.29
C LEU A 55 33.13 -23.75 -6.84
N GLN A 56 32.30 -22.71 -6.85
CA GLN A 56 32.73 -21.36 -6.50
C GLN A 56 32.41 -20.96 -5.06
N VAL A 57 31.40 -21.59 -4.45
CA VAL A 57 30.82 -21.17 -3.16
C VAL A 57 30.96 -22.27 -2.12
N CYS A 58 30.53 -23.48 -2.47
CA CYS A 58 30.55 -24.69 -1.66
C CYS A 58 31.89 -25.42 -1.77
N THR A 59 33.00 -24.69 -1.65
CA THR A 59 34.33 -25.28 -1.75
C THR A 59 34.55 -26.25 -0.58
N SER A 60 34.86 -27.51 -0.90
CA SER A 60 35.17 -28.56 0.05
C SER A 60 36.61 -29.01 -0.17
N LYS A 61 37.37 -29.19 0.92
CA LYS A 61 38.69 -29.87 0.85
C LYS A 61 38.54 -31.37 0.55
N ASN A 62 37.35 -31.91 0.73
CA ASN A 62 36.99 -33.31 0.53
C ASN A 62 36.18 -33.48 -0.78
N SER A 63 35.72 -34.70 -1.04
CA SER A 63 34.76 -34.97 -2.11
C SER A 63 33.41 -34.27 -1.88
N THR A 64 32.68 -34.03 -2.98
CA THR A 64 31.38 -33.32 -3.03
C THR A 64 30.38 -34.09 -3.89
N CYS A 65 29.10 -33.96 -3.56
CA CYS A 65 27.95 -34.47 -4.31
C CYS A 65 27.32 -33.42 -5.23
N CYS A 66 27.96 -32.26 -5.41
CA CYS A 66 27.46 -31.18 -6.26
C CYS A 66 28.33 -30.99 -7.50
N THR A 67 27.68 -30.67 -8.61
CA THR A 67 28.29 -30.07 -9.81
C THR A 67 28.10 -28.56 -9.78
N LYS A 68 28.87 -27.80 -10.57
CA LYS A 68 28.64 -26.36 -10.76
C LYS A 68 27.18 -26.02 -11.10
N LYS A 69 26.53 -26.80 -11.97
CA LYS A 69 25.12 -26.59 -12.34
C LYS A 69 24.16 -26.80 -11.15
N MET A 70 24.46 -27.76 -10.27
CA MET A 70 23.69 -27.94 -9.04
C MET A 70 23.91 -26.78 -8.07
N GLU A 71 25.14 -26.28 -7.93
CA GLU A 71 25.47 -25.11 -7.11
C GLU A 71 24.69 -23.87 -7.56
N GLU A 72 24.64 -23.61 -8.87
CA GLU A 72 23.84 -22.52 -9.47
C GLU A 72 22.34 -22.66 -9.15
N ARG A 73 21.80 -23.89 -9.22
CA ARG A 73 20.38 -24.15 -8.89
C ARG A 73 20.09 -24.00 -7.40
N TYR A 74 20.99 -24.49 -6.54
CA TYR A 74 20.90 -24.27 -5.10
C TYR A 74 20.99 -22.79 -4.72
N GLN A 75 21.76 -22.00 -5.47
CA GLN A 75 21.83 -20.55 -5.25
C GLN A 75 20.48 -19.88 -5.52
N ILE A 76 19.79 -20.28 -6.59
CA ILE A 76 18.44 -19.78 -6.91
C ILE A 76 17.45 -20.22 -5.82
N ALA A 77 17.48 -21.49 -5.43
CA ALA A 77 16.62 -22.01 -4.37
C ALA A 77 16.86 -21.30 -3.03
N ALA A 78 18.11 -21.00 -2.66
CA ALA A 78 18.43 -20.28 -1.42
C ALA A 78 17.81 -18.88 -1.38
N LYS A 79 17.77 -18.19 -2.52
CA LYS A 79 17.13 -16.88 -2.64
C LYS A 79 15.61 -17.00 -2.52
N GLN A 80 15.02 -17.98 -3.21
CA GLN A 80 13.59 -18.22 -3.19
C GLN A 80 13.11 -18.58 -1.78
N ASP A 81 13.80 -19.49 -1.09
CA ASP A 81 13.49 -19.87 0.29
C ASP A 81 13.41 -18.64 1.23
N ILE A 82 14.38 -17.72 1.15
CA ILE A 82 14.38 -16.51 1.98
C ILE A 82 13.29 -15.53 1.55
N GLN A 83 13.08 -15.37 0.24
CA GLN A 83 12.02 -14.51 -0.27
C GLN A 83 10.63 -14.99 0.18
N GLU A 84 10.37 -16.30 0.15
CA GLU A 84 9.14 -16.90 0.65
C GLU A 84 8.95 -16.64 2.14
N VAL A 85 10.01 -16.72 2.95
CA VAL A 85 9.96 -16.40 4.38
C VAL A 85 9.64 -14.93 4.62
N LEU A 86 10.23 -14.01 3.85
CA LEU A 86 9.95 -12.57 3.96
C LEU A 86 8.48 -12.28 3.62
N GLN A 87 8.00 -12.79 2.49
CA GLN A 87 6.62 -12.63 2.04
C GLN A 87 5.62 -13.24 3.04
N ALA A 88 5.92 -14.42 3.59
CA ALA A 88 5.08 -15.03 4.61
C ALA A 88 5.01 -14.15 5.87
N SER A 89 6.13 -13.55 6.27
CA SER A 89 6.22 -12.70 7.46
C SER A 89 5.48 -11.38 7.33
N SER A 90 5.44 -10.78 6.13
CA SER A 90 4.76 -9.51 5.85
C SER A 90 3.30 -9.68 5.42
N SER A 91 2.87 -10.89 5.02
CA SER A 91 1.57 -11.16 4.40
C SER A 91 0.36 -10.65 5.20
N ALA A 92 0.34 -10.87 6.52
CA ALA A 92 -0.75 -10.44 7.39
C ALA A 92 -0.84 -8.91 7.46
N LEU A 93 0.30 -8.23 7.55
CA LEU A 93 0.37 -6.77 7.58
C LEU A 93 -0.07 -6.17 6.25
N LYS A 94 0.42 -6.74 5.13
CA LYS A 94 0.00 -6.35 3.78
C LYS A 94 -1.50 -6.47 3.61
N PHE A 95 -2.06 -7.62 4.00
CA PHE A 95 -3.50 -7.87 3.93
C PHE A 95 -4.29 -6.85 4.75
N LEU A 96 -3.86 -6.58 5.99
CA LEU A 96 -4.51 -5.61 6.87
C LEU A 96 -4.55 -4.21 6.23
N ILE A 97 -3.42 -3.71 5.74
CA ILE A 97 -3.34 -2.36 5.16
C ILE A 97 -4.13 -2.29 3.85
N SER A 98 -3.97 -3.26 2.96
CA SER A 98 -4.70 -3.30 1.68
C SER A 98 -6.21 -3.41 1.87
N HIS A 99 -6.67 -4.24 2.82
CA HIS A 99 -8.09 -4.37 3.11
C HIS A 99 -8.68 -3.07 3.66
N ASN A 100 -8.00 -2.42 4.60
CA ASN A 100 -8.48 -1.13 5.15
C ASN A 100 -8.42 -0.02 4.10
N ALA A 101 -7.37 0.07 3.28
CA ALA A 101 -7.30 1.06 2.21
C ALA A 101 -8.49 0.94 1.24
N ALA A 102 -8.83 -0.28 0.84
CA ALA A 102 -10.00 -0.55 0.00
C ALA A 102 -11.31 -0.17 0.70
N ALA A 103 -11.46 -0.52 1.98
CA ALA A 103 -12.66 -0.18 2.76
C ALA A 103 -12.86 1.33 2.93
N PHE A 104 -11.78 2.08 3.20
CA PHE A 104 -11.82 3.55 3.26
C PHE A 104 -12.17 4.16 1.91
N GLN A 105 -11.57 3.66 0.83
CA GLN A 105 -11.90 4.12 -0.51
C GLN A 105 -13.39 3.92 -0.83
N GLU A 106 -13.92 2.71 -0.64
CA GLU A 106 -15.34 2.40 -0.87
C GLU A 106 -16.26 3.27 0.00
N THR A 107 -15.90 3.47 1.27
CA THR A 107 -16.66 4.32 2.20
C THR A 107 -16.69 5.77 1.73
N PHE A 108 -15.56 6.34 1.30
CA PHE A 108 -15.51 7.71 0.81
C PHE A 108 -16.28 7.88 -0.51
N GLU A 109 -16.17 6.94 -1.44
CA GLU A 109 -16.94 6.94 -2.69
C GLU A 109 -18.46 6.93 -2.40
N MET A 110 -18.90 6.09 -1.47
CA MET A 110 -20.29 6.01 -1.03
C MET A 110 -20.76 7.30 -0.35
N LEU A 111 -19.98 7.85 0.59
CA LEU A 111 -20.32 9.09 1.31
C LEU A 111 -20.46 10.28 0.37
N ILE A 112 -19.53 10.44 -0.57
CA ILE A 112 -19.58 11.52 -1.57
C ILE A 112 -20.87 11.41 -2.40
N LYS A 113 -21.19 10.20 -2.87
CA LYS A 113 -22.42 9.95 -3.65
C LYS A 113 -23.69 10.17 -2.84
N GLN A 114 -23.69 9.84 -1.54
CA GLN A 114 -24.82 10.11 -0.65
C GLN A 114 -25.01 11.60 -0.43
N ALA A 115 -23.93 12.33 -0.17
CA ALA A 115 -23.95 13.78 0.01
C ALA A 115 -24.44 14.52 -1.25
N GLU A 116 -24.01 14.07 -2.44
CA GLU A 116 -24.54 14.57 -3.72
C GLU A 116 -26.05 14.36 -3.82
N ASN A 117 -26.53 13.14 -3.54
CA ASN A 117 -27.94 12.82 -3.61
C ASN A 117 -28.78 13.60 -2.59
N TYR A 118 -28.31 13.78 -1.37
CA TYR A 118 -28.99 14.60 -0.36
C TYR A 118 -29.06 16.06 -0.78
N THR A 119 -27.96 16.61 -1.31
CA THR A 119 -27.92 17.98 -1.81
C THR A 119 -28.87 18.19 -2.99
N ARG A 120 -28.89 17.26 -3.95
CA ARG A 120 -29.82 17.29 -5.08
C ARG A 120 -31.27 17.17 -4.62
N THR A 121 -31.55 16.26 -3.70
CA THR A 121 -32.90 16.05 -3.13
C THR A 121 -33.38 17.28 -2.38
N PHE A 122 -32.47 17.96 -1.66
CA PHE A 122 -32.76 19.23 -1.00
C PHE A 122 -33.25 20.29 -2.00
N PHE A 123 -32.56 20.49 -3.13
CA PHE A 123 -33.04 21.40 -4.18
C PHE A 123 -34.39 20.97 -4.74
N CYS A 124 -34.58 19.68 -5.05
CA CYS A 124 -35.86 19.16 -5.55
C CYS A 124 -37.03 19.35 -4.56
N ASN A 125 -36.77 19.36 -3.25
CA ASN A 125 -37.83 19.48 -2.25
C ASN A 125 -38.10 20.93 -1.87
N THR A 126 -37.06 21.72 -1.63
CA THR A 126 -37.16 23.07 -1.06
C THR A 126 -37.17 24.17 -2.13
N TYR A 127 -36.42 23.98 -3.22
CA TYR A 127 -36.19 25.00 -4.26
C TYR A 127 -36.47 24.45 -5.67
N ARG A 128 -37.69 23.92 -5.86
CA ARG A 128 -38.12 23.19 -7.07
C ARG A 128 -37.88 23.93 -8.38
N ASN A 129 -38.11 25.25 -8.39
CA ASN A 129 -37.99 26.09 -9.58
C ASN A 129 -36.56 26.21 -10.10
N MET A 130 -35.55 25.97 -9.26
CA MET A 130 -34.14 26.05 -9.64
C MET A 130 -33.42 24.69 -9.59
N ALA A 131 -34.12 23.61 -9.26
CA ALA A 131 -33.51 22.30 -9.03
C ALA A 131 -32.81 21.72 -10.27
N VAL A 132 -33.36 21.92 -11.46
CA VAL A 132 -32.77 21.44 -12.73
C VAL A 132 -31.49 22.20 -13.07
N GLU A 133 -31.51 23.52 -12.93
CA GLU A 133 -30.36 24.39 -13.22
C GLU A 133 -29.23 24.19 -12.19
N ALA A 134 -29.56 23.99 -10.91
CA ALA A 134 -28.59 23.74 -9.85
C ALA A 134 -27.96 22.33 -9.90
N ALA A 135 -28.60 21.37 -10.57
CA ALA A 135 -28.16 19.97 -10.56
C ALA A 135 -26.72 19.80 -11.09
N THR A 136 -26.37 20.50 -12.17
CA THR A 136 -25.02 20.44 -12.76
C THR A 136 -23.97 20.95 -11.78
N SER A 137 -24.22 22.08 -11.12
CA SER A 137 -23.27 22.64 -10.14
C SER A 137 -23.07 21.70 -8.94
N VAL A 138 -24.12 21.04 -8.47
CA VAL A 138 -24.02 20.05 -7.39
C VAL A 138 -23.19 18.84 -7.82
N GLN A 139 -23.46 18.29 -9.01
CA GLN A 139 -22.73 17.15 -9.54
C GLN A 139 -21.24 17.45 -9.74
N GLU A 140 -20.91 18.60 -10.34
CA GLU A 140 -19.53 19.05 -10.54
C GLU A 140 -18.80 19.20 -9.21
N PHE A 141 -19.43 19.82 -8.21
CA PHE A 141 -18.84 19.99 -6.89
C PHE A 141 -18.47 18.67 -6.22
N PHE A 142 -19.37 17.68 -6.22
CA PHE A 142 -19.07 16.38 -5.60
C PHE A 142 -18.09 15.54 -6.44
N THR A 143 -18.04 15.78 -7.76
CA THR A 143 -16.98 15.23 -8.61
C THR A 143 -15.61 15.78 -8.18
N ASP A 144 -15.51 17.09 -7.97
CA ASP A 144 -14.27 17.73 -7.50
C ASP A 144 -13.86 17.27 -6.09
N VAL A 145 -14.83 17.08 -5.19
CA VAL A 145 -14.58 16.49 -3.86
C VAL A 145 -13.99 15.08 -4.00
N GLY A 146 -14.54 14.24 -4.88
CA GLY A 146 -13.98 12.92 -5.17
C GLY A 146 -12.57 12.99 -5.73
N LEU A 147 -12.35 13.84 -6.74
CA LEU A 147 -11.01 14.05 -7.30
C LEU A 147 -10.01 14.51 -6.23
N PHE A 148 -10.41 15.40 -5.33
CA PHE A 148 -9.58 15.86 -4.21
C PHE A 148 -9.21 14.70 -3.27
N VAL A 149 -10.21 13.97 -2.78
CA VAL A 149 -10.02 12.88 -1.79
C VAL A 149 -9.16 11.76 -2.37
N PHE A 150 -9.30 11.45 -3.66
CA PHE A 150 -8.55 10.37 -4.33
C PHE A 150 -7.23 10.83 -4.96
N GLY A 151 -6.75 12.02 -4.63
CA GLY A 151 -5.35 12.40 -4.85
C GLY A 151 -5.08 13.35 -6.01
N THR A 152 -6.10 13.86 -6.70
CA THR A 152 -5.93 14.92 -7.70
C THR A 152 -5.56 16.23 -7.00
N ASP A 153 -4.61 16.96 -7.57
CA ASP A 153 -4.14 18.25 -7.03
C ASP A 153 -5.10 19.38 -7.41
N ILE A 154 -6.23 19.44 -6.72
CA ILE A 154 -7.24 20.50 -6.82
C ILE A 154 -7.30 21.20 -5.46
N SER A 155 -7.50 22.51 -5.43
CA SER A 155 -7.65 23.23 -4.16
C SER A 155 -9.09 23.19 -3.66
N THR A 156 -9.28 23.01 -2.34
CA THR A 156 -10.59 23.14 -1.69
C THR A 156 -11.18 24.54 -1.85
N GLU A 157 -10.32 25.57 -1.88
CA GLU A 157 -10.75 26.93 -2.16
C GLU A 157 -11.27 27.08 -3.59
N GLU A 158 -10.62 26.42 -4.56
CA GLU A 158 -10.97 26.56 -5.97
C GLU A 158 -12.34 25.95 -6.27
N PHE A 159 -12.57 24.67 -5.94
CA PHE A 159 -13.84 24.02 -6.28
C PHE A 159 -15.01 24.56 -5.45
N VAL A 160 -14.79 25.01 -4.21
CA VAL A 160 -15.84 25.69 -3.43
C VAL A 160 -16.18 27.05 -4.05
N ASN A 161 -15.20 27.85 -4.47
CA ASN A 161 -15.48 29.11 -5.14
C ASN A 161 -16.19 28.89 -6.47
N ARG A 162 -15.74 27.93 -7.29
CA ARG A 162 -16.39 27.55 -8.56
C ARG A 162 -17.83 27.10 -8.36
N PHE A 163 -18.12 26.41 -7.27
CA PHE A 163 -19.50 26.05 -6.93
C PHE A 163 -20.38 27.29 -6.68
N PHE A 164 -19.92 28.23 -5.85
CA PHE A 164 -20.69 29.44 -5.52
C PHE A 164 -20.75 30.48 -6.65
N ASP A 165 -19.63 30.79 -7.32
CA ASP A 165 -19.49 30.57 -8.77
C ASP A 165 -20.78 30.42 -9.60
N THR A 166 -20.93 29.18 -10.05
CA THR A 166 -21.95 28.72 -10.99
C THR A 166 -23.36 28.76 -10.38
N LEU A 167 -23.48 28.62 -9.06
CA LEU A 167 -24.78 28.62 -8.39
C LEU A 167 -25.40 30.02 -8.30
N PHE A 168 -24.59 31.08 -8.23
CA PHE A 168 -25.11 32.43 -7.97
C PHE A 168 -26.06 32.97 -9.06
N PRO A 169 -25.79 32.85 -10.37
CA PRO A 169 -26.74 33.27 -11.39
C PRO A 169 -28.11 32.59 -11.26
N VAL A 170 -28.12 31.28 -10.97
CA VAL A 170 -29.36 30.51 -10.76
C VAL A 170 -30.16 31.07 -9.57
N ILE A 171 -29.48 31.35 -8.46
CA ILE A 171 -30.10 31.93 -7.25
C ILE A 171 -30.60 33.34 -7.52
N TYR A 172 -29.80 34.15 -8.20
CA TYR A 172 -30.17 35.52 -8.53
C TYR A 172 -31.47 35.55 -9.33
N ASN A 173 -31.60 34.66 -10.32
CA ASN A 173 -32.75 34.61 -11.21
C ASN A 173 -34.01 34.13 -10.49
N HIS A 174 -33.90 33.13 -9.62
CA HIS A 174 -35.07 32.47 -9.04
C HIS A 174 -35.46 32.99 -7.64
N LEU A 175 -34.52 33.58 -6.88
CA LEU A 175 -34.74 34.03 -5.49
C LEU A 175 -34.59 35.54 -5.27
N ILE A 176 -33.78 36.23 -6.06
CA ILE A 176 -33.50 37.66 -5.88
C ILE A 176 -34.31 38.49 -6.88
N ASN A 177 -34.36 38.08 -8.15
CA ASN A 177 -35.04 38.81 -9.21
C ASN A 177 -35.87 37.87 -10.13
N PRO A 178 -36.95 37.24 -9.61
CA PRO A 178 -37.78 36.25 -10.33
C PRO A 178 -38.55 36.79 -11.55
N GLY A 179 -38.44 38.08 -11.87
CA GLY A 179 -39.10 38.71 -13.02
C GLY A 179 -38.25 38.82 -14.30
N MET A 180 -36.98 38.40 -14.27
CA MET A 180 -36.10 38.39 -15.46
C MET A 180 -36.22 37.05 -16.21
N THR A 181 -37.13 36.97 -17.18
CA THR A 181 -37.11 35.93 -18.21
C THR A 181 -36.20 36.34 -19.37
N ASP A 182 -35.41 35.41 -19.92
CA ASP A 182 -34.36 35.61 -20.94
C ASP A 182 -33.15 36.47 -20.51
N ILE A 183 -32.31 35.86 -19.67
CA ILE A 183 -30.99 36.41 -19.35
C ILE A 183 -29.99 36.02 -20.44
N SER A 184 -29.38 37.01 -21.08
CA SER A 184 -28.28 36.77 -22.01
C SER A 184 -27.10 36.08 -21.30
N LEU A 185 -26.34 35.27 -22.03
CA LEU A 185 -25.10 34.66 -21.52
C LEU A 185 -24.17 35.72 -20.91
N GLU A 186 -24.03 36.85 -21.59
CA GLU A 186 -23.25 38.02 -21.16
C GLU A 186 -23.69 38.60 -19.80
N TYR A 187 -25.00 38.57 -19.51
CA TYR A 187 -25.52 39.04 -18.22
C TYR A 187 -25.30 38.00 -17.12
N SER A 188 -25.41 36.70 -17.43
CA SER A 188 -25.05 35.62 -16.50
C SER A 188 -23.57 35.70 -16.10
N GLU A 189 -22.67 35.93 -17.05
CA GLU A 189 -21.24 36.14 -16.80
C GLU A 189 -20.96 37.41 -15.96
N CYS A 190 -21.69 38.51 -16.22
CA CYS A 190 -21.64 39.72 -15.37
C CYS A 190 -21.97 39.40 -13.92
N ILE A 191 -23.09 38.71 -13.69
CA ILE A 191 -23.56 38.32 -12.36
C ILE A 191 -22.56 37.38 -11.67
N GLN A 192 -22.02 36.41 -12.42
CA GLN A 192 -21.01 35.49 -11.91
C GLN A 192 -19.74 36.23 -11.45
N MET A 193 -19.21 37.16 -12.26
CA MET A 193 -18.03 37.96 -11.88
C MET A 193 -18.32 38.87 -10.68
N ALA A 194 -19.52 39.45 -10.62
CA ALA A 194 -19.92 40.36 -9.55
C ALA A 194 -20.12 39.65 -8.20
N ARG A 195 -20.31 38.32 -8.18
CA ARG A 195 -20.52 37.50 -6.96
C ARG A 195 -19.52 37.80 -5.85
N ARG A 196 -18.23 37.95 -6.19
CA ARG A 196 -17.16 38.17 -5.20
C ARG A 196 -17.24 39.53 -4.53
N GLU A 197 -17.64 40.56 -5.26
CA GLU A 197 -17.80 41.93 -4.74
C GLU A 197 -19.10 42.07 -3.94
N ILE A 198 -20.18 41.50 -4.47
CA ILE A 198 -21.54 41.48 -3.91
C ILE A 198 -21.59 40.66 -2.61
N ASN A 199 -20.80 39.60 -2.52
CA ASN A 199 -20.78 38.64 -1.42
C ASN A 199 -22.18 38.18 -0.96
N PRO A 200 -23.02 37.65 -1.87
CA PRO A 200 -24.43 37.37 -1.61
C PRO A 200 -24.62 36.33 -0.49
N PHE A 201 -23.71 35.36 -0.41
CA PHE A 201 -23.73 34.25 0.54
C PHE A 201 -23.10 34.58 1.91
N GLY A 202 -22.66 35.81 2.13
CA GLY A 202 -22.01 36.23 3.37
C GLY A 202 -20.76 35.39 3.68
N ASN A 203 -20.64 34.87 4.89
CA ASN A 203 -19.47 34.10 5.31
C ASN A 203 -19.57 32.60 5.00
N ILE A 204 -20.70 32.12 4.44
CA ILE A 204 -20.94 30.69 4.23
C ILE A 204 -19.88 30.03 3.33
N PRO A 205 -19.47 30.60 2.17
CA PRO A 205 -18.41 30.00 1.35
C PRO A 205 -17.10 29.80 2.13
N LYS A 206 -16.74 30.74 3.02
CA LYS A 206 -15.56 30.62 3.87
C LYS A 206 -15.69 29.50 4.90
N ILE A 207 -16.88 29.32 5.47
CA ILE A 207 -17.18 28.22 6.40
C ILE A 207 -17.05 26.88 5.66
N VAL A 208 -17.64 26.75 4.48
CA VAL A 208 -17.54 25.55 3.64
C VAL A 208 -16.08 25.23 3.33
N MET A 209 -15.30 26.20 2.84
CA MET A 209 -13.86 26.00 2.57
C MET A 209 -13.10 25.51 3.81
N GLY A 210 -13.34 26.12 4.97
CA GLY A 210 -12.68 25.75 6.21
C GLY A 210 -13.11 24.38 6.77
N GLN A 211 -14.36 23.97 6.58
CA GLN A 211 -14.84 22.64 6.99
C GLN A 211 -14.35 21.56 6.03
N MET A 212 -14.49 21.77 4.71
CA MET A 212 -14.00 20.85 3.68
C MET A 212 -12.48 20.67 3.80
N GLY A 213 -11.71 21.75 3.93
CA GLY A 213 -10.25 21.67 4.08
C GLY A 213 -9.81 20.89 5.32
N ARG A 214 -10.43 21.13 6.48
CA ARG A 214 -10.09 20.43 7.73
C ARG A 214 -10.47 18.95 7.74
N SER A 215 -11.48 18.58 6.96
CA SER A 215 -12.05 17.24 6.97
C SER A 215 -11.50 16.35 5.85
N LEU A 216 -11.44 16.89 4.63
CA LEU A 216 -10.99 16.15 3.45
C LEU A 216 -9.48 15.92 3.42
N LEU A 217 -8.68 16.87 3.91
CA LEU A 217 -7.21 16.76 3.84
C LEU A 217 -6.67 15.59 4.68
N PRO A 218 -7.02 15.44 5.98
CA PRO A 218 -6.61 14.26 6.75
C PRO A 218 -7.08 12.95 6.10
N SER A 219 -8.31 12.91 5.59
CA SER A 219 -8.89 11.74 4.93
C SER A 219 -8.12 11.33 3.67
N ARG A 220 -7.78 12.30 2.82
CA ARG A 220 -6.92 12.13 1.63
C ARG A 220 -5.54 11.62 2.04
N THR A 221 -4.89 12.32 2.97
CA THR A 221 -3.52 11.99 3.38
C THR A 221 -3.45 10.62 4.04
N PHE A 222 -4.45 10.23 4.82
CA PHE A 222 -4.52 8.90 5.43
C PHE A 222 -4.64 7.80 4.37
N LEU A 223 -5.52 7.94 3.38
CA LEU A 223 -5.64 6.97 2.29
C LEU A 223 -4.34 6.88 1.46
N GLN A 224 -3.71 8.01 1.16
CA GLN A 224 -2.40 8.05 0.50
C GLN A 224 -1.32 7.36 1.33
N ALA A 225 -1.31 7.58 2.64
CA ALA A 225 -0.36 6.95 3.55
C ALA A 225 -0.53 5.41 3.56
N LEU A 226 -1.77 4.91 3.63
CA LEU A 226 -2.03 3.47 3.52
C LEU A 226 -1.51 2.88 2.20
N ASN A 227 -1.75 3.56 1.08
CA ASN A 227 -1.25 3.12 -0.23
C ASN A 227 0.28 3.12 -0.30
N LEU A 228 0.95 4.13 0.28
CA LEU A 228 2.40 4.16 0.42
C LEU A 228 2.90 2.99 1.29
N GLY A 229 2.20 2.66 2.38
CA GLY A 229 2.52 1.50 3.21
C GLY A 229 2.49 0.18 2.44
N ILE A 230 1.49 0.00 1.56
CA ILE A 230 1.39 -1.17 0.67
C ILE A 230 2.58 -1.21 -0.31
N GLU A 231 2.94 -0.06 -0.89
CA GLU A 231 4.08 0.04 -1.81
C GLU A 231 5.40 -0.32 -1.11
N VAL A 232 5.65 0.25 0.08
CA VAL A 232 6.84 -0.07 0.87
C VAL A 232 6.91 -1.56 1.18
N ILE A 233 5.81 -2.17 1.63
CA ILE A 233 5.78 -3.61 1.91
C ILE A 233 6.09 -4.42 0.64
N ASN A 234 5.46 -4.08 -0.50
CA ASN A 234 5.70 -4.73 -1.79
C ASN A 234 7.18 -4.62 -2.22
N THR A 235 7.80 -3.45 -2.03
CA THR A 235 9.23 -3.26 -2.33
C THR A 235 10.10 -4.12 -1.41
N THR A 236 9.77 -4.20 -0.12
CA THR A 236 10.52 -5.00 0.87
C THR A 236 10.30 -6.51 0.72
N ASP A 237 9.20 -6.95 0.11
CA ASP A 237 8.92 -8.35 -0.24
C ASP A 237 9.74 -8.85 -1.44
N HIS A 238 10.28 -7.92 -2.24
CA HIS A 238 10.98 -8.18 -3.50
C HIS A 238 12.42 -7.64 -3.49
N LEU A 239 13.13 -7.83 -2.37
CA LEU A 239 14.51 -7.36 -2.24
C LEU A 239 15.47 -8.01 -3.25
N HIS A 240 16.33 -7.17 -3.81
CA HIS A 240 17.47 -7.62 -4.60
C HIS A 240 18.63 -8.03 -3.69
N PHE A 241 18.83 -9.34 -3.53
CA PHE A 241 19.99 -9.86 -2.80
C PHE A 241 21.30 -9.60 -3.54
N SER A 242 22.26 -8.98 -2.86
CA SER A 242 23.63 -8.80 -3.37
C SER A 242 24.31 -10.13 -3.69
N LYS A 243 25.39 -10.08 -4.48
CA LYS A 243 26.17 -11.30 -4.82
C LYS A 243 26.74 -11.95 -3.56
N GLU A 244 27.18 -11.15 -2.61
CA GLU A 244 27.75 -11.57 -1.32
C GLU A 244 26.69 -12.25 -0.46
N CYS A 245 25.52 -11.63 -0.30
CA CYS A 245 24.39 -12.24 0.39
C CYS A 245 23.97 -13.55 -0.27
N SER A 246 23.84 -13.56 -1.60
CA SER A 246 23.48 -14.75 -2.37
C SER A 246 24.44 -15.91 -2.11
N ARG A 247 25.75 -15.63 -2.02
CA ARG A 247 26.78 -16.63 -1.70
C ARG A 247 26.69 -17.09 -0.24
N ALA A 248 26.44 -16.16 0.70
CA ALA A 248 26.29 -16.48 2.12
C ALA A 248 25.06 -17.36 2.38
N LEU A 249 23.92 -17.07 1.76
CA LEU A 249 22.70 -17.88 1.82
C LEU A 249 22.93 -19.30 1.29
N LEU A 250 23.57 -19.42 0.12
CA LEU A 250 23.95 -20.71 -0.44
C LEU A 250 24.86 -21.51 0.51
N ARG A 251 25.89 -20.86 1.08
CA ARG A 251 26.81 -21.47 2.07
C ARG A 251 26.09 -21.98 3.29
N MET A 252 25.15 -21.20 3.79
CA MET A 252 24.41 -21.52 5.00
C MET A 252 23.41 -22.65 4.77
N GLN A 253 22.64 -22.58 3.68
CA GLN A 253 21.46 -23.41 3.48
C GLN A 253 21.75 -24.73 2.75
N TYR A 254 22.57 -24.69 1.69
CA TYR A 254 22.67 -25.81 0.74
C TYR A 254 24.09 -26.38 0.56
N CYS A 255 25.15 -25.67 0.92
CA CYS A 255 26.49 -26.28 0.89
C CYS A 255 26.66 -27.52 1.79
N PRO A 256 25.96 -27.69 2.93
CA PRO A 256 25.96 -28.96 3.66
C PRO A 256 25.45 -30.13 2.81
N HIS A 257 24.46 -29.91 1.92
CA HIS A 257 23.98 -30.96 1.02
C HIS A 257 25.07 -31.41 0.06
N CYS A 258 25.89 -30.48 -0.44
CA CYS A 258 27.04 -30.82 -1.28
C CYS A 258 28.08 -31.70 -0.57
N GLN A 259 28.12 -31.68 0.77
CA GLN A 259 28.98 -32.54 1.58
C GLN A 259 28.27 -33.83 2.05
N GLY A 260 27.05 -34.09 1.59
CA GLY A 260 26.24 -35.23 2.01
C GLY A 260 25.51 -35.04 3.35
N LEU A 261 25.54 -33.83 3.93
CA LEU A 261 24.97 -33.51 5.23
C LEU A 261 23.56 -32.89 5.09
N ILE A 262 22.61 -33.67 4.55
CA ILE A 262 21.26 -33.17 4.24
C ILE A 262 20.38 -32.88 5.46
N LEU A 263 20.72 -33.42 6.63
CA LEU A 263 19.97 -33.24 7.87
C LEU A 263 20.54 -32.12 8.76
N SER A 264 21.72 -31.58 8.43
CA SER A 264 22.33 -30.52 9.21
C SER A 264 21.61 -29.19 9.01
N LYS A 265 21.27 -28.53 10.11
CA LYS A 265 20.76 -27.16 10.12
C LYS A 265 21.90 -26.19 10.44
N PRO A 266 21.86 -24.96 9.90
CA PRO A 266 22.83 -23.94 10.28
C PRO A 266 22.68 -23.59 11.77
N CYS A 267 23.80 -23.33 12.44
CA CYS A 267 23.79 -22.83 13.81
C CYS A 267 22.99 -21.52 13.90
N MET A 268 22.28 -21.29 15.00
CA MET A 268 21.47 -20.07 15.20
C MET A 268 22.27 -18.79 14.96
N GLY A 269 23.45 -18.66 15.57
CA GLY A 269 24.31 -17.48 15.40
C GLY A 269 24.81 -17.30 13.96
N TYR A 270 25.09 -18.39 13.24
CA TYR A 270 25.48 -18.31 11.83
C TYR A 270 24.31 -17.84 10.96
N CYS A 271 23.11 -18.39 11.20
CA CYS A 271 21.89 -17.98 10.53
C CYS A 271 21.62 -16.48 10.73
N LEU A 272 21.61 -16.02 11.98
CA LEU A 272 21.36 -14.61 12.30
C LEU A 272 22.38 -13.68 11.65
N ASN A 273 23.66 -14.05 11.62
CA ASN A 273 24.69 -13.22 10.98
C ASN A 273 24.49 -13.10 9.46
N VAL A 274 24.15 -14.21 8.79
CA VAL A 274 23.89 -14.20 7.34
C VAL A 274 22.64 -13.38 7.03
N ILE A 275 21.54 -13.60 7.76
CA ILE A 275 20.27 -12.90 7.52
C ILE A 275 20.41 -11.40 7.80
N ARG A 276 21.09 -10.99 8.89
CA ARG A 276 21.36 -9.56 9.18
C ARG A 276 22.14 -8.89 8.05
N GLY A 277 23.17 -9.56 7.52
CA GLY A 277 23.94 -9.03 6.40
C GLY A 277 23.10 -8.91 5.11
N CYS A 278 22.20 -9.87 4.87
CA CYS A 278 21.31 -9.85 3.71
C CYS A 278 20.20 -8.80 3.80
N LEU A 279 19.71 -8.49 5.01
CA LEU A 279 18.61 -7.57 5.25
C LEU A 279 19.08 -6.19 5.76
N ALA A 280 20.36 -5.86 5.62
CA ALA A 280 20.92 -4.61 6.10
C ALA A 280 20.18 -3.38 5.55
N ASN A 281 19.89 -3.35 4.25
CA ASN A 281 19.15 -2.25 3.61
C ASN A 281 17.71 -2.15 4.12
N MET A 282 17.07 -3.27 4.45
CA MET A 282 15.72 -3.26 5.02
C MET A 282 15.73 -2.72 6.46
N ALA A 283 16.81 -2.97 7.21
CA ALA A 283 16.95 -2.44 8.57
C ALA A 283 17.03 -0.91 8.62
N GLU A 284 17.50 -0.26 7.55
CA GLU A 284 17.51 1.21 7.43
C GLU A 284 16.09 1.80 7.40
N ILE A 285 15.10 1.02 6.95
CA ILE A 285 13.69 1.44 6.85
C ILE A 285 13.01 1.44 8.23
N ASP A 286 13.49 0.64 9.21
CA ASP A 286 12.81 0.46 10.51
C ASP A 286 12.50 1.79 11.22
N LEU A 287 13.46 2.72 11.22
CA LEU A 287 13.28 4.04 11.85
C LEU A 287 12.15 4.83 11.17
N HIS A 288 12.16 4.88 9.83
CA HIS A 288 11.16 5.60 9.05
C HIS A 288 9.78 4.93 9.15
N TRP A 289 9.75 3.60 9.18
CA TRP A 289 8.53 2.82 9.33
C TRP A 289 7.84 3.09 10.67
N ARG A 290 8.61 3.16 11.76
CA ARG A 290 8.07 3.54 13.09
C ARG A 290 7.50 4.95 13.09
N GLY A 291 8.20 5.90 12.49
CA GLY A 291 7.69 7.27 12.32
C GLY A 291 6.40 7.32 11.52
N TYR A 292 6.34 6.57 10.41
CA TYR A 292 5.15 6.41 9.58
C TYR A 292 3.95 5.85 10.37
N ILE A 293 4.14 4.83 11.21
CA ILE A 293 3.08 4.29 12.07
C ILE A 293 2.55 5.38 13.02
N GLY A 294 3.45 6.15 13.66
CA GLY A 294 3.05 7.26 14.53
C GLY A 294 2.24 8.32 13.78
N SER A 295 2.66 8.69 12.56
CA SER A 295 1.91 9.63 11.72
C SER A 295 0.54 9.08 11.28
N LEU A 296 0.42 7.78 11.05
CA LEU A 296 -0.89 7.16 10.76
C LEU A 296 -1.84 7.25 11.97
N GLU A 297 -1.33 7.05 13.19
CA GLU A 297 -2.12 7.19 14.42
C GLU A 297 -2.61 8.64 14.58
N GLU A 298 -1.75 9.63 14.36
CA GLU A 298 -2.11 11.05 14.38
C GLU A 298 -3.15 11.39 13.32
N LEU A 299 -2.97 10.92 12.08
CA LEU A 299 -3.92 11.13 10.99
C LEU A 299 -5.29 10.49 11.28
N SER A 300 -5.29 9.25 11.78
CA SER A 300 -6.54 8.57 12.15
C SER A 300 -7.30 9.32 13.24
N SER A 301 -6.57 9.91 14.19
CA SER A 301 -7.16 10.75 15.24
C SER A 301 -7.71 12.06 14.67
N ALA A 302 -7.02 12.66 13.69
CA ALA A 302 -7.47 13.89 13.03
C ALA A 302 -8.70 13.70 12.12
N MET A 303 -8.92 12.48 11.62
CA MET A 303 -10.12 12.13 10.85
C MET A 303 -11.39 12.03 11.72
N TYR A 304 -11.23 11.85 13.03
CA TYR A 304 -12.34 11.76 13.99
C TYR A 304 -12.52 13.10 14.73
N GLY A 305 -13.75 13.62 14.76
CA GLY A 305 -14.04 14.86 15.48
C GLY A 305 -15.36 15.51 15.11
N THR A 306 -15.59 16.73 15.57
CA THR A 306 -16.85 17.48 15.34
C THR A 306 -17.12 17.83 13.87
N TYR A 307 -16.11 17.70 13.01
CA TYR A 307 -16.17 17.97 11.57
C TYR A 307 -15.49 16.85 10.78
N ASP A 308 -15.76 15.59 11.14
CA ASP A 308 -15.35 14.45 10.31
C ASP A 308 -15.97 14.51 8.90
N ILE A 309 -15.45 13.66 8.01
CA ILE A 309 -15.81 13.70 6.58
C ILE A 309 -17.27 13.35 6.35
N GLU A 310 -17.82 12.43 7.13
CA GLU A 310 -19.23 12.07 7.05
C GLU A 310 -20.10 13.27 7.42
N TYR A 311 -19.82 13.91 8.56
CA TYR A 311 -20.57 15.07 9.01
C TYR A 311 -20.50 16.22 8.01
N VAL A 312 -19.32 16.58 7.51
CA VAL A 312 -19.15 17.72 6.60
C VAL A 312 -19.83 17.48 5.26
N LEU A 313 -19.70 16.28 4.69
CA LEU A 313 -20.31 15.96 3.40
C LEU A 313 -21.83 15.82 3.53
N LEU A 314 -22.32 15.05 4.49
CA LEU A 314 -23.76 14.79 4.62
C LEU A 314 -24.54 16.04 5.05
N ASN A 315 -23.94 16.99 5.79
CA ASN A 315 -24.58 18.26 6.16
C ASN A 315 -24.38 19.39 5.15
N PHE A 316 -23.71 19.14 4.01
CA PHE A 316 -23.45 20.18 3.02
C PHE A 316 -24.72 20.88 2.52
N HIS A 317 -25.82 20.14 2.36
CA HIS A 317 -27.11 20.70 1.96
C HIS A 317 -27.63 21.75 2.97
N SER A 318 -27.32 21.61 4.27
CA SER A 318 -27.71 22.58 5.30
C SER A 318 -26.91 23.87 5.15
N LEU A 319 -25.61 23.79 4.85
CA LEU A 319 -24.80 24.97 4.56
C LEU A 319 -25.27 25.68 3.29
N ILE A 320 -25.72 24.93 2.28
CA ILE A 320 -26.37 25.54 1.11
C ILE A 320 -27.64 26.27 1.52
N ASN A 321 -28.50 25.66 2.33
CA ASN A 321 -29.71 26.33 2.81
C ASN A 321 -29.39 27.67 3.48
N ASP A 322 -28.38 27.70 4.35
CA ASP A 322 -27.92 28.92 5.00
C ASP A 322 -27.39 29.95 4.01
N ALA A 323 -26.65 29.52 2.98
CA ALA A 323 -26.19 30.40 1.90
C ALA A 323 -27.37 31.00 1.11
N LEU A 324 -28.37 30.18 0.76
CA LEU A 324 -29.57 30.62 0.04
C LEU A 324 -30.38 31.63 0.87
N MET A 325 -30.54 31.37 2.16
CA MET A 325 -31.19 32.30 3.09
C MET A 325 -30.44 33.63 3.18
N GLN A 326 -29.11 33.60 3.29
CA GLN A 326 -28.29 34.82 3.27
C GLN A 326 -28.41 35.58 1.95
N ALA A 327 -28.38 34.89 0.81
CA ALA A 327 -28.53 35.51 -0.50
C ALA A 327 -29.91 36.17 -0.66
N HIS A 328 -30.98 35.55 -0.15
CA HIS A 328 -32.32 36.13 -0.17
C HIS A 328 -32.40 37.40 0.69
N ILE A 329 -31.81 37.38 1.90
CA ILE A 329 -31.76 38.55 2.80
C ILE A 329 -30.96 39.70 2.18
N ASN A 330 -29.83 39.38 1.55
CA ASN A 330 -28.97 40.39 0.92
C ASN A 330 -29.53 40.89 -0.43
N GLY A 331 -30.32 40.06 -1.12
CA GLY A 331 -30.84 40.26 -2.47
C GLY A 331 -31.35 41.67 -2.81
N PRO A 332 -32.26 42.28 -2.01
CA PRO A 332 -32.80 43.62 -2.30
C PRO A 332 -31.75 44.73 -2.40
N LYS A 333 -30.64 44.63 -1.65
CA LYS A 333 -29.53 45.60 -1.73
C LYS A 333 -28.66 45.39 -2.97
N LEU A 334 -28.66 44.17 -3.51
CA LEU A 334 -27.79 43.74 -4.61
C LEU A 334 -28.40 44.08 -5.98
N SER A 335 -29.73 44.03 -6.11
CA SER A 335 -30.46 44.40 -7.34
C SER A 335 -30.33 45.89 -7.73
N GLU A 336 -29.96 46.76 -6.79
CA GLU A 336 -29.80 48.21 -7.05
C GLU A 336 -28.38 48.60 -7.51
N GLN A 337 -27.36 47.80 -7.16
CA GLN A 337 -25.96 48.21 -7.28
C GLN A 337 -25.21 47.64 -8.49
N TYR A 338 -25.59 46.46 -9.02
CA TYR A 338 -24.76 45.76 -9.99
C TYR A 338 -25.54 45.21 -11.20
N CYS A 339 -24.93 45.29 -12.39
CA CYS A 339 -25.47 44.94 -13.71
C CYS A 339 -26.81 45.65 -14.04
N LYS A 340 -26.84 47.00 -14.05
CA LYS A 340 -27.98 47.74 -14.64
C LYS A 340 -28.10 47.36 -16.13
N LYS A 341 -29.30 46.95 -16.55
CA LYS A 341 -29.66 46.72 -17.97
C LYS A 341 -29.12 47.89 -18.81
N LYS A 342 -28.24 47.60 -19.75
CA LYS A 342 -27.90 48.52 -20.83
C LYS A 342 -28.76 48.19 -22.04
#